data_AF-M5C172-F1
#
_entry.id   AF-M5C172-F1
#
_cell.length_a   1.000
_cell.length_b   1.000
_cell.length_c   1.000
_cell.angle_alpha   90.00
_cell.angle_beta   90.00
_cell.angle_gamma   90.00
#
_symmetry.space_group_name_H-M   'P 1'
#
loop_
_entity.id
_entity.type
_entity.pdbx_description
1 polymer ?
#
loop_
_entity_poly.entity_id
_entity_poly.type
_entity_poly.pdbx_seq_one_letter_code
_entity_poly.pdbx_strand_id
1 'polypeptide(L)'
;MPFLERAMPFTTTPTSDSRAASHTRLGTPEQKAKLERQFRRKIEFHERVGCHIWNGEFGPVYASPSDGPDWESVNEDRYRLLKDQLGLYDTSKISWSIWLYKDIGFQGMVYAGPDTAYIKHLKPFLEKKKRVAADEWGADVKVVKHIFDPLEEWLVKEVPGIKKRYPPMWNSDVS
;
A
#
# COMPACT_ATOMS: atom_id res chain seq x y z
N MET A 1 -22.70 -17.73 22.18
CA MET A 1 -21.37 -17.08 22.22
C MET A 1 -20.63 -17.39 20.91
N PRO A 2 -20.67 -16.54 19.88
CA PRO A 2 -19.83 -16.70 18.69
C PRO A 2 -18.67 -15.67 18.73
N PHE A 3 -17.45 -16.16 18.92
CA PHE A 3 -16.23 -15.35 19.13
C PHE A 3 -15.28 -15.33 17.92
N LEU A 4 -15.75 -15.58 16.68
CA LEU A 4 -14.85 -15.94 15.58
C LEU A 4 -15.16 -15.34 14.21
N GLU A 5 -15.52 -14.04 14.11
CA GLU A 5 -15.79 -13.43 12.79
C GLU A 5 -15.06 -12.12 12.43
N ARG A 6 -14.17 -11.56 13.26
CA ARG A 6 -13.46 -10.32 12.86
C ARG A 6 -12.00 -10.29 13.30
N ALA A 7 -11.18 -11.19 12.77
CA ALA A 7 -9.75 -10.90 12.65
C ALA A 7 -9.57 -9.95 11.46
N MET A 8 -9.34 -8.66 11.74
CA MET A 8 -8.91 -7.72 10.71
C MET A 8 -7.37 -7.84 10.57
N PRO A 9 -6.82 -8.18 9.40
CA PRO A 9 -5.40 -8.12 9.13
C PRO A 9 -4.89 -6.67 9.27
N PHE A 10 -3.72 -6.58 9.90
CA PHE A 10 -2.96 -5.37 10.19
C PHE A 10 -2.16 -4.85 9.00
N THR A 11 -2.34 -5.40 7.80
CA THR A 11 -1.59 -4.98 6.61
C THR A 11 -2.27 -3.78 5.97
N THR A 12 -1.63 -2.61 6.02
CA THR A 12 -1.90 -1.57 5.02
C THR A 12 -1.20 -1.94 3.73
N THR A 13 -1.68 -2.95 3.02
CA THR A 13 -1.47 -2.99 1.58
C THR A 13 -2.21 -1.79 1.00
N PRO A 14 -1.54 -0.91 0.23
CA PRO A 14 -2.22 0.17 -0.47
C PRO A 14 -3.38 -0.43 -1.27
N THR A 15 -4.59 0.10 -1.08
CA THR A 15 -5.76 -0.27 -1.87
C THR A 15 -5.47 -0.04 -3.36
N SER A 16 -6.06 -0.86 -4.22
CA SER A 16 -6.06 -0.66 -5.67
C SER A 16 -6.55 0.72 -6.10
N ASP A 17 -7.31 1.40 -5.25
CA ASP A 17 -7.83 2.74 -5.49
C ASP A 17 -6.82 3.88 -5.23
N SER A 18 -5.56 3.56 -4.87
CA SER A 18 -4.45 4.54 -4.93
C SER A 18 -3.77 4.57 -6.31
N ARG A 19 -4.31 3.83 -7.29
CA ARG A 19 -3.72 3.65 -8.61
C ARG A 19 -4.14 4.81 -9.53
N ALA A 20 -3.15 5.53 -10.05
CA ALA A 20 -3.25 6.49 -11.16
C ALA A 20 -3.93 7.86 -10.94
N ALA A 21 -4.26 8.26 -9.72
CA ALA A 21 -4.55 9.66 -9.45
C ALA A 21 -3.33 10.31 -8.79
N SER A 22 -2.70 11.24 -9.52
CA SER A 22 -1.77 12.25 -9.03
C SER A 22 -2.45 13.11 -7.94
N HIS A 23 -2.73 12.53 -6.78
CA HIS A 23 -3.16 13.29 -5.62
C HIS A 23 -1.90 13.79 -4.94
N THR A 24 -1.37 14.89 -5.46
CA THR A 24 -0.22 15.56 -4.89
C THR A 24 -0.45 15.75 -3.38
N ARG A 25 0.46 15.23 -2.56
CA ARG A 25 0.37 15.36 -1.10
C ARG A 25 1.01 16.68 -0.69
N LEU A 26 0.20 17.73 -0.76
CA LEU A 26 0.58 19.08 -0.32
C LEU A 26 0.56 19.23 1.21
N GLY A 27 0.04 18.24 1.95
CA GLY A 27 -0.05 18.29 3.41
C GLY A 27 -1.14 19.25 3.89
N THR A 28 -2.20 19.45 3.10
CA THR A 28 -3.29 20.39 3.43
C THR A 28 -4.02 19.94 4.71
N PRO A 29 -4.70 20.87 5.40
CA PRO A 29 -5.52 20.52 6.57
C PRO A 29 -6.54 19.42 6.28
N GLU A 30 -7.15 19.41 5.10
CA GLU A 30 -8.13 18.40 4.67
C GLU A 30 -7.49 17.03 4.50
N GLN A 31 -6.28 16.97 3.91
CA GLN A 31 -5.52 15.75 3.74
C GLN A 31 -5.11 15.16 5.09
N LYS A 32 -4.66 16.02 6.02
CA LYS A 32 -4.32 15.62 7.40
C LYS A 32 -5.53 15.14 8.18
N ALA A 33 -6.65 15.86 8.11
CA ALA A 33 -7.90 15.45 8.74
C ALA A 33 -8.42 14.12 8.17
N LYS A 34 -8.24 13.86 6.86
CA LYS A 34 -8.57 12.55 6.26
C LYS A 34 -7.70 11.44 6.83
N LEU A 35 -6.38 11.65 6.91
CA LEU A 35 -5.45 10.68 7.49
C LEU A 35 -5.81 10.38 8.96
N GLU A 36 -6.09 11.41 9.74
CA GLU A 36 -6.49 11.28 11.14
C GLU A 36 -7.80 10.49 11.30
N ARG A 37 -8.83 10.77 10.48
CA ARG A 37 -10.08 9.98 10.50
C ARG A 37 -9.84 8.51 10.18
N GLN A 38 -9.01 8.22 9.16
CA GLN A 38 -8.66 6.85 8.80
C GLN A 38 -7.89 6.15 9.92
N PHE A 39 -6.98 6.86 10.56
CA PHE A 39 -6.22 6.38 11.71
C PHE A 39 -7.14 6.05 12.89
N ARG A 40 -8.00 6.99 13.32
CA ARG A 40 -8.97 6.79 14.41
C ARG A 40 -9.85 5.57 14.20
N ARG A 41 -10.39 5.41 12.97
CA ARG A 41 -11.18 4.23 12.60
C ARG A 41 -10.42 2.92 12.80
N LYS A 42 -9.10 2.88 12.55
CA LYS A 42 -8.29 1.66 12.72
C LYS A 42 -8.05 1.32 14.19
N ILE A 43 -7.92 2.33 15.05
CA ILE A 43 -7.62 2.13 16.47
C ILE A 43 -8.87 2.02 17.35
N GLU A 44 -10.05 2.38 16.84
CA GLU A 44 -11.32 2.41 17.58
C GLU A 44 -11.58 1.15 18.42
N PHE A 45 -11.32 -0.05 17.85
CA PHE A 45 -11.47 -1.30 18.59
C PHE A 45 -10.54 -1.35 19.82
N HIS A 46 -9.27 -0.99 19.64
CA HIS A 46 -8.24 -1.04 20.67
C HIS A 46 -8.55 -0.03 21.79
N GLU A 47 -8.97 1.18 21.43
CA GLU A 47 -9.40 2.20 22.38
C GLU A 47 -10.61 1.71 23.19
N ARG A 48 -11.59 1.09 22.52
CA ARG A 48 -12.80 0.56 23.19
C ARG A 48 -12.49 -0.54 24.19
N VAL A 49 -11.54 -1.42 23.90
CA VAL A 49 -11.19 -2.55 24.77
C VAL A 49 -10.01 -2.26 25.70
N GLY A 50 -9.39 -1.10 25.59
CA GLY A 50 -8.25 -0.69 26.42
C GLY A 50 -6.98 -1.50 26.19
N CYS A 51 -6.75 -2.04 24.99
CA CYS A 51 -5.53 -2.81 24.70
C CYS A 51 -4.43 -1.96 24.04
N HIS A 52 -3.18 -2.44 24.13
CA HIS A 52 -2.06 -1.81 23.45
C HIS A 52 -2.20 -1.90 21.93
N ILE A 53 -1.76 -0.84 21.25
CA ILE A 53 -1.77 -0.76 19.79
C ILE A 53 -0.34 -0.91 19.29
N TRP A 54 -0.15 -1.83 18.33
CA TRP A 54 1.10 -2.05 17.62
C TRP A 54 0.83 -2.03 16.11
N ASN A 55 1.48 -1.14 15.36
CA ASN A 55 1.44 -1.20 13.90
C ASN A 55 2.68 -1.94 13.36
N GLY A 56 2.49 -3.20 12.99
CA GLY A 56 3.60 -4.07 12.56
C GLY A 56 4.14 -3.78 11.17
N GLU A 57 3.33 -3.25 10.26
CA GLU A 57 3.75 -3.04 8.87
C GLU A 57 3.10 -1.79 8.28
N PHE A 58 3.95 -0.88 7.81
CA PHE A 58 3.60 0.27 6.99
C PHE A 58 4.86 0.77 6.29
N GLY A 59 4.69 1.61 5.29
CA GLY A 59 5.80 2.23 4.58
C GLY A 59 5.43 2.54 3.13
N PRO A 60 5.99 3.60 2.55
CA PRO A 60 5.80 3.88 1.13
C PRO A 60 6.58 2.89 0.26
N VAL A 61 6.06 2.62 -0.94
CA VAL A 61 6.88 2.15 -2.08
C VAL A 61 7.47 3.39 -2.70
N TYR A 62 8.79 3.48 -2.85
CA TYR A 62 9.48 4.58 -3.50
C TYR A 62 9.51 4.41 -5.02
N ALA A 63 9.45 5.53 -5.73
CA ALA A 63 9.59 5.59 -7.17
C ALA A 63 11.07 5.74 -7.50
N SER A 64 11.45 5.27 -8.68
CA SER A 64 12.79 5.37 -9.24
C SER A 64 12.74 6.13 -10.57
N PRO A 65 13.90 6.56 -11.11
CA PRO A 65 13.95 7.14 -12.46
C PRO A 65 13.33 6.26 -13.55
N SER A 66 13.25 4.94 -13.34
CA SER A 66 12.63 4.01 -14.29
C SER A 66 11.10 4.05 -14.31
N ASP A 67 10.48 4.66 -13.29
CA ASP A 67 9.02 4.69 -13.14
C ASP A 67 8.38 5.96 -13.73
N GLY A 68 9.20 6.95 -14.13
CA GLY A 68 8.76 8.17 -14.81
C GLY A 68 9.56 9.41 -14.42
N PRO A 69 9.38 10.54 -15.14
CA PRO A 69 10.11 11.78 -14.88
C PRO A 69 9.76 12.39 -13.51
N ASP A 70 8.56 12.16 -12.99
CA ASP A 70 8.06 12.77 -11.75
C ASP A 70 8.43 11.99 -10.48
N TRP A 71 9.30 10.98 -10.57
CA TRP A 71 9.60 10.06 -9.48
C TRP A 71 10.04 10.75 -8.18
N GLU A 72 10.79 11.86 -8.27
CA GLU A 72 11.24 12.64 -7.12
C GLU A 72 10.06 13.31 -6.41
N SER A 73 9.18 13.96 -7.18
CA SER A 73 7.98 14.63 -6.65
C SER A 73 7.03 13.62 -5.98
N VAL A 74 6.87 12.45 -6.61
CA VAL A 74 6.10 11.32 -6.03
C VAL A 74 6.71 10.87 -4.69
N ASN A 75 8.04 10.80 -4.59
CA ASN A 75 8.69 10.42 -3.34
C ASN A 75 8.58 11.50 -2.26
N GLU A 76 8.67 12.78 -2.62
CA GLU A 76 8.46 13.89 -1.68
C GLU A 76 7.06 13.83 -1.05
N ASP A 77 6.04 13.54 -1.86
CA ASP A 77 4.69 13.34 -1.40
C ASP A 77 4.54 12.16 -0.43
N ARG A 78 5.28 11.07 -0.69
CA ARG A 78 5.34 9.88 0.18
C ARG A 78 6.06 10.19 1.50
N TYR A 79 7.14 10.98 1.47
CA TYR A 79 7.82 11.43 2.69
C TYR A 79 6.91 12.30 3.54
N ARG A 80 6.15 13.22 2.94
CA ARG A 80 5.16 14.05 3.66
C ARG A 80 4.08 13.21 4.34
N LEU A 81 3.51 12.24 3.61
CA LEU A 81 2.54 11.30 4.19
C LEU A 81 3.14 10.49 5.34
N LEU A 82 4.34 9.95 5.15
CA LEU A 82 5.03 9.17 6.18
C LEU A 82 5.27 10.02 7.44
N LYS A 83 5.70 11.28 7.28
CA LYS A 83 5.88 12.23 8.39
C LYS A 83 4.58 12.48 9.15
N ASP A 84 3.48 12.75 8.46
CA ASP A 84 2.18 12.98 9.09
C ASP A 84 1.69 11.72 9.84
N GLN A 85 1.88 10.53 9.26
CA GLN A 85 1.51 9.26 9.88
C GLN A 85 2.33 8.95 11.14
N LEU A 86 3.64 9.19 11.10
CA LEU A 86 4.52 9.05 12.27
C LEU A 86 4.14 10.03 13.38
N GLY A 87 3.73 11.26 13.03
CA GLY A 87 3.24 12.24 14.00
C GLY A 87 1.98 11.78 14.74
N LEU A 88 1.07 11.09 14.05
CA LEU A 88 -0.11 10.47 14.70
C LEU A 88 0.29 9.34 15.67
N TYR A 89 1.28 8.53 15.29
CA TYR A 89 1.77 7.45 16.16
C TYR A 89 2.46 7.99 17.42
N ASP A 90 3.28 9.03 17.28
CA ASP A 90 3.91 9.68 18.44
C ASP A 90 2.86 10.32 19.38
N THR A 91 1.88 11.04 18.82
CA THR A 91 0.80 11.67 19.59
C THR A 91 -0.04 10.62 20.34
N SER A 92 -0.33 9.49 19.69
CA SER A 92 -1.17 8.43 20.25
C SER A 92 -0.38 7.38 21.04
N LYS A 93 0.93 7.55 21.18
CA LYS A 93 1.86 6.62 21.85
C LYS A 93 1.74 5.18 21.35
N ILE A 94 1.63 5.04 20.04
CA ILE A 94 1.55 3.75 19.35
C ILE A 94 2.95 3.28 18.98
N SER A 95 3.23 2.02 19.29
CA SER A 95 4.47 1.38 18.88
C SER A 95 4.35 0.85 17.44
N TRP A 96 5.44 0.86 16.69
CA TRP A 96 5.41 0.52 15.26
C TRP A 96 6.72 -0.08 14.76
N SER A 97 6.62 -0.86 13.68
CA SER A 97 7.74 -1.29 12.85
C SER A 97 7.48 -0.95 11.39
N ILE A 98 8.42 -0.23 10.77
CA ILE A 98 8.32 0.15 9.37
C ILE A 98 8.83 -0.99 8.49
N TRP A 99 8.08 -1.26 7.41
CA TRP A 99 8.47 -2.16 6.34
C TRP A 99 9.22 -1.36 5.27
N LEU A 100 10.52 -1.54 5.06
CA LEU A 100 11.45 -2.45 5.75
C LEU A 100 12.83 -1.78 5.92
N TYR A 101 13.71 -2.39 6.71
CA TYR A 101 15.05 -1.85 6.90
C TYR A 101 15.84 -1.81 5.59
N LYS A 102 15.90 -2.93 4.86
CA LYS A 102 16.73 -3.04 3.64
C LYS A 102 16.04 -3.80 2.50
N ASP A 103 16.25 -3.37 1.26
CA ASP A 103 15.83 -4.11 0.07
C ASP A 103 16.66 -3.78 -1.20
N ILE A 104 16.04 -3.97 -2.37
CA ILE A 104 16.63 -3.72 -3.70
C ILE A 104 16.26 -2.35 -4.30
N GLY A 105 15.72 -1.43 -3.49
CA GLY A 105 15.36 -0.06 -3.89
C GLY A 105 13.86 0.16 -4.08
N PHE A 106 13.02 -0.56 -3.33
CA PHE A 106 11.56 -0.43 -3.41
C PHE A 106 10.98 0.30 -2.19
N GLN A 107 11.07 -0.27 -0.99
CA GLN A 107 10.53 0.24 0.27
C GLN A 107 11.61 0.39 1.36
N GLY A 108 12.81 -0.13 1.12
CA GLY A 108 13.88 -0.16 2.09
C GLY A 108 14.36 1.24 2.50
N MET A 109 14.57 1.45 3.80
CA MET A 109 15.28 2.64 4.29
C MET A 109 16.74 2.68 3.82
N VAL A 110 17.34 1.51 3.66
CA VAL A 110 18.60 1.31 2.94
C VAL A 110 18.37 0.33 1.79
N TYR A 111 19.15 0.43 0.72
CA TYR A 111 18.98 -0.45 -0.43
C TYR A 111 20.29 -0.72 -1.16
N ALA A 112 20.32 -1.83 -1.90
CA ALA A 112 21.45 -2.14 -2.76
C ALA A 112 21.55 -1.15 -3.93
N GLY A 113 22.74 -0.57 -4.14
CA GLY A 113 22.97 0.35 -5.25
C GLY A 113 22.69 -0.30 -6.61
N PRO A 114 22.17 0.46 -7.59
CA PRO A 114 21.78 -0.08 -8.90
C PRO A 114 22.94 -0.70 -9.67
N ASP A 115 24.17 -0.25 -9.41
CA ASP A 115 25.38 -0.71 -10.09
C ASP A 115 26.07 -1.91 -9.44
N THR A 116 25.52 -2.44 -8.34
CA THR A 116 26.07 -3.61 -7.67
C THR A 116 25.94 -4.87 -8.54
N ALA A 117 26.88 -5.81 -8.39
CA ALA A 117 26.83 -7.09 -9.11
C ALA A 117 25.51 -7.85 -8.85
N TYR A 118 24.99 -7.74 -7.61
CA TYR A 118 23.72 -8.34 -7.21
C TYR A 118 22.53 -7.79 -8.02
N ILE A 119 22.36 -6.46 -8.09
CA ILE A 119 21.27 -5.85 -8.84
C ILE A 119 21.42 -6.10 -10.34
N LYS A 120 22.64 -6.00 -10.90
CA LYS A 120 22.89 -6.28 -12.32
C LYS A 120 22.51 -7.70 -12.72
N HIS A 121 22.79 -8.69 -11.86
CA HIS A 121 22.42 -10.08 -12.11
C HIS A 121 20.90 -10.29 -12.10
N LEU A 122 20.18 -9.66 -11.16
CA LEU A 122 18.73 -9.80 -11.03
C LEU A 122 17.92 -8.94 -12.01
N LYS A 123 18.53 -7.87 -12.55
CA LYS A 123 17.84 -6.85 -13.35
C LYS A 123 16.94 -7.43 -14.46
N PRO A 124 17.37 -8.39 -15.31
CA PRO A 124 16.49 -8.93 -16.34
C PRO A 124 15.24 -9.63 -15.79
N PHE A 125 15.37 -10.27 -14.62
CA PHE A 125 14.23 -10.91 -13.95
C PHE A 125 13.30 -9.89 -13.31
N LEU A 126 13.86 -8.85 -12.66
CA LEU A 126 13.06 -7.76 -12.08
C LEU A 126 12.27 -6.99 -13.15
N GLU A 127 12.88 -6.71 -14.30
CA GLU A 127 12.20 -6.10 -15.46
C GLU A 127 11.10 -7.01 -16.00
N LYS A 128 11.32 -8.33 -16.03
CA LYS A 128 10.26 -9.30 -16.38
C LYS A 128 9.10 -9.23 -15.38
N LYS A 129 9.37 -9.22 -14.07
CA LYS A 129 8.33 -9.12 -13.03
C LYS A 129 7.51 -7.84 -13.18
N LYS A 130 8.16 -6.69 -13.39
CA LYS A 130 7.49 -5.41 -13.66
C LYS A 130 6.62 -5.48 -14.92
N ARG A 131 7.15 -5.99 -16.03
CA ARG A 131 6.43 -6.08 -17.32
C ARG A 131 5.14 -6.90 -17.24
N VAL A 132 5.13 -7.97 -16.45
CA VAL A 132 3.96 -8.84 -16.27
C VAL A 132 3.17 -8.50 -15.00
N ALA A 133 3.50 -7.40 -14.33
CA ALA A 133 2.92 -6.97 -13.06
C ALA A 133 2.80 -8.10 -12.02
N ALA A 134 3.80 -8.99 -11.95
CA ALA A 134 3.76 -10.16 -11.07
C ALA A 134 3.66 -9.78 -9.59
N ASP A 135 4.23 -8.62 -9.22
CA ASP A 135 4.10 -8.01 -7.89
C ASP A 135 3.17 -6.80 -8.00
N GLU A 136 1.85 -7.03 -8.03
CA GLU A 136 0.82 -5.99 -8.20
C GLU A 136 0.99 -4.80 -7.24
N TRP A 137 1.48 -5.04 -6.02
CA TRP A 137 1.67 -3.98 -5.01
C TRP A 137 2.76 -2.97 -5.37
N GLY A 138 3.65 -3.29 -6.32
CA GLY A 138 4.80 -2.46 -6.72
C GLY A 138 4.94 -2.26 -8.23
N ALA A 139 3.91 -2.57 -9.03
CA ALA A 139 3.95 -2.50 -10.49
C ALA A 139 2.70 -1.83 -11.07
N ASP A 140 2.81 -1.31 -12.30
CA ASP A 140 1.64 -0.81 -13.04
C ASP A 140 0.82 -1.98 -13.58
N VAL A 141 -0.30 -2.28 -12.93
CA VAL A 141 -1.21 -3.38 -13.32
C VAL A 141 -1.98 -3.12 -14.61
N LYS A 142 -2.00 -1.89 -15.14
CA LYS A 142 -2.71 -1.58 -16.40
C LYS A 142 -2.23 -2.44 -17.56
N VAL A 143 -0.94 -2.83 -17.53
CA VAL A 143 -0.32 -3.65 -18.58
C VAL A 143 -0.90 -5.06 -18.68
N VAL A 144 -1.50 -5.59 -17.59
CA VAL A 144 -2.14 -6.91 -17.57
C VAL A 144 -3.65 -6.85 -17.39
N LYS A 145 -4.23 -5.65 -17.21
CA LYS A 145 -5.65 -5.47 -16.91
C LYS A 145 -6.56 -6.21 -17.89
N HIS A 146 -6.30 -6.07 -19.20
CA HIS A 146 -7.04 -6.76 -20.27
C HIS A 146 -7.04 -8.30 -20.18
N ILE A 147 -6.11 -8.90 -19.45
CA ILE A 147 -6.02 -10.35 -19.22
C ILE A 147 -6.93 -10.76 -18.04
N PHE A 148 -6.96 -9.95 -16.99
CA PHE A 148 -7.70 -10.25 -15.75
C PHE A 148 -9.16 -9.78 -15.79
N ASP A 149 -9.47 -8.72 -16.55
CA ASP A 149 -10.83 -8.16 -16.65
C ASP A 149 -11.90 -9.22 -17.00
N PRO A 150 -11.72 -10.11 -18.00
CA PRO A 150 -12.74 -11.10 -18.32
C PRO A 150 -12.98 -12.10 -17.18
N LEU A 151 -11.93 -12.41 -16.41
CA LEU A 151 -12.03 -13.30 -15.25
C LEU A 151 -12.77 -12.61 -14.09
N GLU A 152 -12.44 -11.34 -13.82
CA GLU A 152 -13.11 -10.54 -12.80
C GLU A 152 -14.59 -10.32 -13.12
N GLU A 153 -14.91 -9.98 -14.37
CA GLU A 153 -16.28 -9.83 -14.86
C GLU A 153 -17.09 -11.13 -14.70
N TRP A 154 -16.51 -12.25 -15.11
CA TRP A 154 -17.13 -13.56 -14.94
C TRP A 154 -17.35 -13.89 -13.45
N LEU A 155 -16.35 -13.66 -12.59
CA LEU A 155 -16.45 -13.94 -11.16
C LEU A 155 -17.55 -13.10 -10.48
N VAL A 156 -17.62 -11.81 -10.82
CA VAL A 156 -18.67 -10.91 -10.33
C VAL A 156 -20.06 -11.36 -10.78
N LYS A 157 -20.17 -11.83 -12.03
CA LYS A 157 -21.44 -12.30 -12.60
C LYS A 157 -21.92 -13.57 -11.90
N GLU A 158 -21.06 -14.57 -11.73
CA GLU A 158 -21.43 -15.87 -11.17
C GLU A 158 -21.49 -15.85 -9.63
N VAL A 159 -20.74 -14.96 -8.97
CA VAL A 159 -20.71 -14.83 -7.51
C VAL A 159 -20.92 -13.36 -7.08
N PRO A 160 -22.12 -12.77 -7.26
CA PRO A 160 -22.36 -11.36 -6.96
C PRO A 160 -22.06 -10.95 -5.51
N GLY A 161 -22.15 -11.90 -4.57
CA GLY A 161 -21.83 -11.70 -3.16
C GLY A 161 -20.36 -11.42 -2.88
N ILE A 162 -19.45 -11.66 -3.85
CA ILE A 162 -18.01 -11.45 -3.69
C ILE A 162 -17.69 -9.98 -3.37
N LYS A 163 -18.45 -9.03 -3.94
CA LYS A 163 -18.34 -7.57 -3.71
C LYS A 163 -18.67 -7.09 -2.28
N LYS A 164 -19.20 -7.98 -1.44
CA LYS A 164 -19.56 -7.67 -0.05
C LYS A 164 -18.70 -8.45 0.93
N ARG A 165 -17.83 -9.32 0.43
CA ARG A 165 -17.06 -10.24 1.26
C ARG A 165 -15.76 -9.60 1.70
N TYR A 166 -15.34 -9.95 2.90
CA TYR A 166 -14.04 -9.56 3.42
C TYR A 166 -12.93 -10.34 2.69
N PRO A 167 -11.79 -9.71 2.34
CA PRO A 167 -11.45 -8.30 2.54
C PRO A 167 -12.11 -7.37 1.48
N PRO A 168 -12.55 -6.16 1.87
CA PRO A 168 -13.30 -5.24 0.99
C PRO A 168 -12.49 -4.72 -0.20
N MET A 169 -11.16 -4.85 -0.17
CA MET A 169 -10.27 -4.55 -1.31
C MET A 169 -10.32 -5.60 -2.43
N TRP A 170 -11.07 -6.70 -2.26
CA TRP A 170 -11.45 -7.61 -3.35
C TRP A 170 -12.73 -7.17 -4.07
N ASN A 171 -13.23 -5.98 -3.79
CA ASN A 171 -14.14 -5.32 -4.69
C ASN A 171 -13.38 -5.06 -5.99
N SER A 172 -13.53 -5.96 -6.95
CA SER A 172 -13.25 -5.68 -8.34
C SER A 172 -14.16 -4.51 -8.72
N ASP A 173 -13.63 -3.30 -8.58
CA ASP A 173 -14.19 -2.12 -9.22
C ASP A 173 -13.97 -2.35 -10.72
N VAL A 174 -14.89 -3.13 -11.29
CA VAL A 174 -15.21 -3.07 -12.71
C VAL A 174 -15.62 -1.61 -12.91
N SER A 175 -14.64 -0.81 -13.31
CA SER A 175 -14.78 0.59 -13.70
C SER A 175 -15.41 0.66 -15.08
#